data_AF-A0A2T6N4T2-F1
#
_entry.id   AF-A0A2T6N4T2-F1
#
_cell.length_a   1.000
_cell.length_b   1.000
_cell.length_c   1.000
_cell.angle_alpha   90.00
_cell.angle_beta   90.00
_cell.angle_gamma   90.00
#
_symmetry.space_group_name_H-M   'P 1'
#
loop_
_entity.id
_entity.type
_entity.pdbx_description
1 polymer ?
#
loop_
_entity_poly.entity_id
_entity_poly.type
_entity_poly.pdbx_seq_one_letter_code
_entity_poly.pdbx_strand_id
1 'polypeptide(L)'
;MKTGYLTLETHPEHQGMVRVMVKDELPNTQDGSYGSHVRYIARFNDIEAGQMHLHNMMHNQLVDLDNHIYRIDLNRAIAAIEADDLNHARVWIDPSLSDSDRSQIDQQASRFKLRHKRWNTFWLFVGGFFIVLFFVMSTIGHI
;
A
#
# COMPACT_ATOMS: atom_id res chain seq x y z
N MET A 1 4.45 18.31 0.46
CA MET A 1 3.23 17.76 1.06
C MET A 1 2.03 18.25 0.29
N LYS A 2 1.69 17.54 -0.79
CA LYS A 2 0.48 17.80 -1.56
C LYS A 2 -0.57 16.79 -1.12
N THR A 3 -1.67 17.27 -0.54
CA THR A 3 -2.83 16.41 -0.27
C THR A 3 -3.48 16.02 -1.60
N GLY A 4 -3.89 14.77 -1.71
CA GLY A 4 -4.58 14.26 -2.89
C GLY A 4 -5.32 12.96 -2.60
N TYR A 5 -6.02 12.49 -3.62
CA TYR A 5 -6.83 11.28 -3.61
C TYR A 5 -6.20 10.24 -4.53
N LEU A 6 -6.08 9.03 -4.02
CA LEU A 6 -5.66 7.86 -4.77
C LEU A 6 -6.88 6.98 -5.03
N THR A 7 -7.14 6.71 -6.29
CA THR A 7 -8.27 5.89 -6.73
C THR A 7 -7.80 4.60 -7.36
N LEU A 8 -8.47 3.51 -7.01
CA LEU A 8 -8.33 2.23 -7.68
C LEU A 8 -9.52 1.99 -8.58
N GLU A 9 -9.23 1.69 -9.85
CA GLU A 9 -10.23 1.32 -10.83
C GLU A 9 -9.99 -0.11 -11.33
N THR A 10 -11.09 -0.82 -11.57
CA THR A 10 -11.07 -2.15 -12.19
C THR A 10 -11.84 -2.12 -13.49
N HIS A 11 -11.35 -2.81 -14.51
CA HIS A 11 -12.03 -2.92 -15.79
C HIS A 11 -12.72 -4.30 -15.91
N PRO A 12 -14.00 -4.38 -16.32
CA PRO A 12 -14.72 -5.66 -16.41
C PRO A 12 -14.11 -6.63 -17.44
N GLU A 13 -13.50 -6.12 -18.51
CA GLU A 13 -12.81 -6.94 -19.52
C GLU A 13 -11.41 -7.41 -19.11
N HIS A 14 -10.84 -6.84 -18.03
CA HIS A 14 -9.49 -7.15 -17.55
C HIS A 14 -9.53 -7.49 -16.05
N GLN A 15 -10.05 -8.67 -15.75
CA GLN A 15 -10.07 -9.21 -14.39
C GLN A 15 -8.64 -9.44 -13.87
N GLY A 16 -8.38 -9.08 -12.61
CA GLY A 16 -7.05 -9.15 -12.00
C GLY A 16 -6.09 -8.03 -12.42
N MET A 17 -6.62 -6.96 -13.03
CA MET A 17 -5.89 -5.72 -13.27
C MET A 17 -6.54 -4.56 -12.53
N VAL A 18 -5.68 -3.74 -11.92
CA VAL A 18 -6.09 -2.56 -11.19
C VAL A 18 -5.33 -1.37 -11.75
N ARG A 19 -6.08 -0.34 -12.13
CA ARG A 19 -5.51 0.94 -12.50
C ARG A 19 -5.46 1.84 -11.29
N VAL A 20 -4.31 2.46 -11.06
CA VAL A 20 -4.11 3.46 -10.02
C VAL A 20 -4.17 4.83 -10.66
N MET A 21 -5.01 5.72 -10.15
CA MET A 21 -5.00 7.13 -10.54
C MET A 21 -4.87 8.04 -9.33
N VAL A 22 -4.18 9.14 -9.55
CA VAL A 22 -4.02 10.21 -8.56
C VAL A 22 -4.84 11.40 -9.03
N LYS A 23 -5.66 11.95 -8.13
CA LYS A 23 -6.44 13.18 -8.38
C LYS A 23 -6.25 14.15 -7.21
N ASP A 24 -6.21 15.44 -7.53
CA ASP A 24 -6.10 16.48 -6.51
C ASP A 24 -7.43 16.72 -5.79
N GLU A 25 -8.55 16.45 -6.47
CA GLU A 25 -9.91 16.61 -5.96
C GLU A 25 -10.60 15.26 -5.78
N LEU A 26 -11.64 15.23 -4.93
CA LEU A 26 -12.42 14.04 -4.67
C LEU A 26 -13.08 13.56 -5.99
N PRO A 27 -12.69 12.39 -6.51
CA PRO A 27 -13.29 11.85 -7.72
C PRO A 27 -14.74 11.49 -7.49
N ASN A 28 -15.57 11.69 -8.51
CA ASN A 28 -16.90 11.10 -8.52
C ASN A 28 -16.76 9.57 -8.64
N THR A 29 -17.55 8.82 -7.87
CA THR A 29 -17.51 7.35 -7.84
C THR A 29 -18.00 6.72 -9.15
N GLN A 30 -18.66 7.52 -9.99
CA GLN A 30 -19.15 7.13 -11.31
C GLN A 30 -18.22 7.54 -12.47
N ASP A 31 -17.12 8.27 -12.20
CA ASP A 31 -16.17 8.79 -13.20
C ASP A 31 -15.11 7.75 -13.64
N GLY A 32 -15.53 6.49 -13.77
CA GLY A 32 -14.66 5.47 -14.34
C GLY A 32 -14.42 5.72 -15.83
N SER A 33 -13.17 5.93 -16.22
CA SER A 33 -12.82 6.18 -17.62
C SER A 33 -12.89 4.89 -18.45
N TYR A 34 -13.51 4.98 -19.63
CA TYR A 34 -13.58 3.89 -20.62
C TYR A 34 -14.24 2.59 -20.11
N GLY A 35 -15.22 2.66 -19.21
CA GLY A 35 -15.90 1.48 -18.66
C GLY A 35 -15.19 0.83 -17.46
N SER A 36 -14.09 1.44 -16.99
CA SER A 36 -13.56 1.14 -15.67
C SER A 36 -14.56 1.54 -14.60
N HIS A 37 -14.48 0.91 -13.43
CA HIS A 37 -15.28 1.27 -12.27
C HIS A 37 -14.35 1.63 -11.13
N VAL A 38 -14.58 2.79 -10.50
CA VAL A 38 -13.89 3.16 -9.27
C VAL A 38 -14.36 2.22 -8.17
N ARG A 39 -13.42 1.50 -7.56
CA ARG A 39 -13.72 0.52 -6.49
C ARG A 39 -13.26 0.98 -5.12
N TYR A 40 -12.31 1.90 -5.06
CA TYR A 40 -11.72 2.37 -3.82
C TYR A 40 -11.13 3.77 -3.97
N ILE A 41 -11.29 4.59 -2.93
CA ILE A 41 -10.75 5.94 -2.83
C ILE A 41 -10.11 6.12 -1.45
N ALA A 42 -8.83 6.45 -1.43
CA ALA A 42 -8.11 6.88 -0.23
C ALA A 42 -7.60 8.31 -0.38
N ARG A 43 -7.60 9.05 0.72
CA ARG A 43 -6.99 10.39 0.81
C ARG A 43 -5.63 10.26 1.46
N PHE A 44 -4.63 10.86 0.84
CA PHE A 44 -3.29 10.95 1.39
C PHE A 44 -2.97 12.40 1.76
N ASN A 45 -2.28 12.58 2.88
CA ASN A 45 -1.71 13.88 3.26
C ASN A 45 -0.54 14.28 2.35
N ASP A 46 0.20 13.28 1.87
CA ASP A 46 1.24 13.43 0.86
C ASP A 46 1.02 12.41 -0.26
N ILE A 47 0.41 12.86 -1.35
CA ILE A 47 0.00 11.99 -2.46
C ILE A 47 1.19 11.55 -3.32
N GLU A 48 2.25 12.35 -3.40
CA GLU A 48 3.48 11.99 -4.11
C GLU A 48 4.18 10.85 -3.37
N ALA A 49 4.27 10.94 -2.04
CA ALA A 49 4.79 9.87 -1.21
C ALA A 49 3.91 8.61 -1.30
N GLY A 50 2.58 8.76 -1.26
CA GLY A 50 1.64 7.64 -1.39
C GLY A 50 1.76 6.92 -2.74
N GLN A 51 1.86 7.67 -3.84
CA GLN A 51 2.05 7.09 -5.17
C GLN A 51 3.41 6.37 -5.27
N MET A 52 4.47 6.97 -4.75
CA MET A 52 5.82 6.38 -4.76
C MET A 52 5.88 5.09 -3.94
N HIS A 53 5.30 5.08 -2.74
CA HIS A 53 5.24 3.91 -1.87
C HIS A 53 4.44 2.77 -2.51
N LEU A 54 3.28 3.10 -3.05
CA LEU A 54 2.43 2.15 -3.74
C LEU A 54 3.15 1.57 -4.97
N HIS A 55 3.82 2.41 -5.76
CA HIS A 55 4.64 1.97 -6.87
C HIS A 55 5.76 1.05 -6.41
N ASN A 56 6.51 1.41 -5.37
CA ASN A 56 7.59 0.58 -4.82
C ASN A 56 7.06 -0.78 -4.30
N MET A 57 5.88 -0.82 -3.70
CA MET A 57 5.27 -2.08 -3.24
C MET A 57 4.80 -2.96 -4.40
N MET A 58 4.36 -2.37 -5.52
CA MET A 58 3.74 -3.07 -6.63
C MET A 58 4.56 -3.08 -7.94
N HIS A 59 5.80 -2.59 -7.93
CA HIS A 59 6.62 -2.44 -9.15
C HIS A 59 6.78 -3.75 -9.93
N ASN A 60 6.89 -4.89 -9.23
CA ASN A 60 7.00 -6.22 -9.85
C ASN A 60 5.71 -6.69 -10.54
N GLN A 61 4.61 -5.97 -10.37
CA GLN A 61 3.29 -6.28 -10.93
C GLN A 61 2.84 -5.21 -11.93
N LEU A 62 3.68 -4.22 -12.24
CA LEU A 62 3.38 -3.20 -13.22
C LEU A 62 3.30 -3.82 -14.63
N VAL A 63 2.18 -3.59 -15.32
CA VAL A 63 1.95 -4.01 -16.72
C VAL A 63 2.11 -2.84 -17.67
N ASP A 64 1.57 -1.68 -17.29
CA ASP A 64 1.59 -0.47 -18.09
C ASP A 64 1.97 0.71 -17.19
N LEU A 65 3.13 1.31 -17.46
CA LEU A 65 3.64 2.45 -16.72
C LEU A 65 2.86 3.73 -17.05
N ASP A 66 2.55 3.95 -18.32
CA ASP A 66 1.91 5.19 -18.79
C ASP A 66 0.49 5.29 -18.21
N ASN A 67 -0.23 4.17 -18.17
CA ASN A 67 -1.58 4.10 -17.61
C ASN A 67 -1.63 3.71 -16.13
N HIS A 68 -0.49 3.43 -15.48
CA HIS A 68 -0.39 2.97 -14.09
C HIS A 68 -1.27 1.74 -13.81
N ILE A 69 -1.20 0.75 -14.70
CA ILE A 69 -1.96 -0.50 -14.60
C ILE A 69 -1.07 -1.58 -13.99
N TYR A 70 -1.57 -2.22 -12.95
CA TYR A 70 -0.90 -3.29 -12.23
C TYR A 70 -1.70 -4.58 -12.34
N ARG A 71 -1.01 -5.72 -12.54
CA ARG A 71 -1.59 -7.06 -12.52
C ARG A 71 -1.66 -7.58 -11.09
N ILE A 72 -2.68 -7.12 -10.39
CA ILE A 72 -2.95 -7.45 -9.00
C ILE A 72 -4.46 -7.50 -8.76
N ASP A 73 -4.91 -8.39 -7.88
CA ASP A 73 -6.29 -8.42 -7.43
C ASP A 73 -6.64 -7.16 -6.64
N LEU A 74 -7.86 -6.65 -6.83
CA LEU A 74 -8.37 -5.45 -6.16
C LEU A 74 -8.21 -5.52 -4.64
N ASN A 75 -8.56 -6.66 -4.03
CA ASN A 75 -8.47 -6.84 -2.57
C ASN A 75 -7.02 -6.65 -2.08
N ARG A 76 -6.06 -7.15 -2.86
CA ARG A 76 -4.64 -7.05 -2.54
C ARG A 76 -4.07 -5.65 -2.78
N ALA A 77 -4.57 -4.95 -3.80
CA ALA A 77 -4.24 -3.54 -4.03
C ALA A 77 -4.73 -2.64 -2.89
N ILE A 78 -5.99 -2.82 -2.46
CA ILE A 78 -6.53 -2.10 -1.29
C ILE A 78 -5.71 -2.41 -0.04
N ALA A 79 -5.42 -3.69 0.21
CA ALA A 79 -4.60 -4.09 1.36
C ALA A 79 -3.19 -3.51 1.34
N ALA A 80 -2.58 -3.34 0.16
CA ALA A 80 -1.27 -2.71 0.01
C ALA A 80 -1.31 -1.22 0.39
N ILE A 81 -2.34 -0.49 -0.05
CA ILE A 81 -2.58 0.91 0.35
C ILE A 81 -2.79 1.00 1.87
N GLU A 82 -3.59 0.10 2.44
CA GLU A 82 -3.93 0.17 3.87
C GLU A 82 -2.84 -0.31 4.82
N ALA A 83 -1.89 -1.07 4.30
CA ALA A 83 -0.71 -1.48 5.02
C ALA A 83 0.43 -0.46 4.93
N ASP A 84 0.31 0.56 4.08
CA ASP A 84 1.27 1.63 4.00
C ASP A 84 1.26 2.44 5.31
N ASP A 85 2.45 2.75 5.82
CA ASP A 85 2.63 3.48 7.09
C ASP A 85 2.41 5.00 6.92
N LEU A 86 2.20 5.46 5.68
CA LEU A 86 1.83 6.85 5.40
C LEU A 86 0.45 7.19 5.97
N ASN A 87 0.32 8.41 6.50
CA ASN A 87 -0.96 8.95 6.98
C ASN A 87 -1.95 9.08 5.82
N HIS A 88 -2.80 8.06 5.68
CA HIS A 88 -3.89 8.00 4.73
C HIS A 88 -5.22 7.74 5.44
N ALA A 89 -6.31 8.18 4.83
CA ALA A 89 -7.67 7.94 5.30
C ALA A 89 -8.48 7.29 4.19
N ARG A 90 -9.16 6.19 4.49
CA ARG A 90 -10.14 5.56 3.59
C ARG A 90 -11.32 6.52 3.44
N VAL A 91 -11.56 7.02 2.23
CA VAL A 91 -12.66 7.97 1.95
C VAL A 91 -13.89 7.22 1.46
N TRP A 92 -13.69 6.26 0.57
CA TRP A 92 -14.78 5.51 -0.02
C TRP A 92 -14.33 4.13 -0.47
N ILE A 93 -15.23 3.15 -0.33
CA ILE A 93 -15.08 1.79 -0.83
C ILE A 93 -16.39 1.40 -1.49
N ASP A 94 -16.32 0.66 -2.59
CA ASP A 94 -17.51 0.25 -3.33
C ASP A 94 -18.46 -0.58 -2.44
N PRO A 95 -19.72 -0.15 -2.27
CA PRO A 95 -20.69 -0.87 -1.45
C PRO A 95 -21.12 -2.21 -2.08
N SER A 96 -20.87 -2.42 -3.37
CA SER A 96 -21.15 -3.69 -4.06
C SER A 96 -20.10 -4.79 -3.80
N LEU A 97 -18.98 -4.45 -3.14
CA LEU A 97 -18.03 -5.44 -2.64
C LEU A 97 -18.70 -6.27 -1.53
N SER A 98 -18.72 -7.58 -1.70
CA SER A 98 -19.37 -8.50 -0.77
C SER A 98 -18.70 -8.46 0.61
N ASP A 99 -19.43 -8.82 1.68
CA ASP A 99 -18.83 -8.90 3.03
C ASP A 99 -17.66 -9.91 3.09
N SER A 100 -17.68 -10.93 2.23
CA SER A 100 -16.53 -11.83 2.01
C SER A 100 -15.30 -11.09 1.47
N ASP A 101 -15.46 -10.19 0.50
CA ASP A 101 -14.34 -9.40 -0.05
C ASP A 101 -13.77 -8.43 0.98
N ARG A 102 -14.64 -7.80 1.78
CA ARG A 102 -14.23 -6.91 2.88
C ARG A 102 -13.40 -7.64 3.94
N SER A 103 -13.85 -8.83 4.34
CA SER A 103 -13.09 -9.65 5.30
C SER A 103 -11.75 -10.14 4.74
N GLN A 104 -11.67 -10.40 3.43
CA GLN A 104 -10.40 -10.72 2.77
C GLN A 104 -9.44 -9.52 2.71
N ILE A 105 -9.95 -8.32 2.46
CA ILE A 105 -9.17 -7.07 2.50
C ILE A 105 -8.58 -6.88 3.90
N ASP A 106 -9.38 -7.01 4.96
CA ASP A 106 -8.90 -6.87 6.34
C ASP A 106 -7.87 -7.96 6.73
N GLN A 107 -8.09 -9.20 6.28
CA GLN A 107 -7.13 -10.29 6.48
C GLN A 107 -5.83 -10.10 5.70
N GLN A 108 -5.88 -9.52 4.49
CA GLN A 108 -4.69 -9.24 3.70
C GLN A 108 -3.93 -8.02 4.25
N ALA A 109 -4.63 -6.95 4.64
CA ALA A 109 -4.04 -5.77 5.25
C ALA A 109 -3.32 -6.10 6.56
N SER A 110 -3.92 -6.94 7.41
CA SER A 110 -3.27 -7.41 8.64
C SER A 110 -2.02 -8.27 8.38
N ARG A 111 -2.01 -9.10 7.32
CA ARG A 111 -0.82 -9.86 6.91
C ARG A 111 0.32 -8.97 6.41
N PHE A 112 0.02 -7.91 5.67
CA PHE A 112 1.05 -6.95 5.25
C PHE A 112 1.64 -6.19 6.44
N LYS A 113 0.81 -5.72 7.39
CA LYS A 113 1.27 -5.08 8.64
C LYS A 113 2.17 -5.98 9.50
N LEU A 114 1.85 -7.27 9.60
CA LEU A 114 2.66 -8.23 10.37
C LEU A 114 4.05 -8.46 9.76
N ARG A 115 4.17 -8.40 8.42
CA ARG A 115 5.47 -8.57 7.74
C ARG A 115 6.41 -7.39 8.02
N HIS A 116 5.88 -6.17 8.06
CA HIS A 116 6.68 -4.99 8.41
C HIS A 116 7.16 -5.02 9.87
N LYS A 117 6.27 -5.40 10.80
CA LYS A 117 6.59 -5.46 12.23
C LYS A 117 7.73 -6.44 12.54
N ARG A 118 7.75 -7.60 11.86
CA ARG A 118 8.81 -8.61 12.02
C ARG A 118 10.18 -8.12 11.55
N TRP A 119 10.25 -7.38 10.46
CA TRP A 119 11.50 -6.81 9.97
C TRP A 119 12.07 -5.75 10.91
N ASN A 120 11.20 -4.91 11.49
CA ASN A 120 11.63 -3.92 12.46
C ASN A 120 12.19 -4.59 13.74
N THR A 121 11.51 -5.63 14.25
CA THR A 121 12.02 -6.41 15.40
C THR A 121 13.35 -7.09 15.09
N PHE A 122 13.52 -7.65 13.89
CA PHE A 122 14.78 -8.29 13.50
C PHE A 122 15.94 -7.28 13.46
N TRP A 123 15.73 -6.10 12.87
CA TRP A 123 16.73 -5.02 12.86
C TRP A 123 17.05 -4.51 14.27
N LEU A 124 16.06 -4.46 15.17
CA LEU A 124 16.27 -4.05 16.56
C LEU A 124 17.15 -5.05 17.32
N PHE A 125 16.96 -6.36 17.08
CA PHE A 125 17.85 -7.39 17.62
C PHE A 125 19.26 -7.32 17.04
N VAL A 126 19.40 -7.08 15.73
CA VAL A 126 20.72 -6.91 15.09
C VAL A 126 21.45 -5.69 15.68
N GLY A 127 20.76 -4.54 15.80
CA GLY A 127 21.33 -3.34 16.40
C GLY A 127 21.73 -3.54 17.86
N GLY A 128 20.86 -4.16 18.67
CA GLY A 128 21.17 -4.50 20.07
C GLY A 128 22.35 -5.45 20.21
N PHE A 129 22.44 -6.45 19.32
CA PHE A 129 23.56 -7.40 19.30
C PHE A 129 24.89 -6.70 19.01
N PHE A 130 24.93 -5.78 18.05
CA PHE A 130 26.14 -4.99 17.75
C PHE A 130 26.55 -4.08 18.90
N ILE A 131 25.61 -3.45 19.61
CA ILE A 131 25.92 -2.62 20.79
C ILE A 131 26.53 -3.48 21.90
N VAL A 132 25.94 -4.64 22.20
CA VAL A 132 26.47 -5.56 23.20
C VAL A 132 27.86 -6.07 22.81
N LEU A 133 28.05 -6.47 21.55
CA LEU A 133 29.33 -6.97 21.06
C LEU A 133 30.42 -5.88 21.08
N PHE A 134 30.07 -4.64 20.71
CA PHE A 134 30.95 -3.49 20.83
C PHE A 134 31.32 -3.22 22.29
N PHE A 135 30.35 -3.30 23.21
CA PHE A 135 30.61 -3.10 24.63
C PHE A 135 31.53 -4.18 25.21
N VAL A 136 31.34 -5.45 24.82
CA VAL A 136 32.19 -6.57 25.22
C VAL A 136 33.62 -6.44 24.65
N MET A 137 33.76 -6.08 23.37
CA MET A 137 35.07 -5.80 22.77
C MET A 137 35.76 -4.61 23.45
N SER A 138 35.00 -3.55 23.76
CA SER A 138 35.52 -2.34 24.40
C SER A 138 35.99 -2.60 25.84
N THR A 139 35.36 -3.51 26.58
CA THR A 139 35.78 -3.84 27.96
C THR A 139 36.92 -4.84 27.98
N ILE A 140 36.98 -5.76 27.02
CA ILE A 140 38.08 -6.74 26.89
C ILE A 140 39.34 -6.11 26.30
N GLY A 141 39.23 -5.12 25.41
CA GLY A 141 40.38 -4.42 24.83
C GLY A 141 41.06 -3.40 25.76
N HIS A 142 40.53 -3.21 26.98
CA HIS A 142 41.02 -2.25 27.98
C HIS A 142 41.64 -2.91 29.22
N ILE A 143 41.80 -4.24 29.20
CA ILE A 143 42.53 -5.07 30.19
C ILE A 143 43.85 -5.51 29.55
#